data_AF-A0A5K1ACX3-F1
#
_entry.id   AF-A0A5K1ACX3-F1
#
_cell.length_a   1.000
_cell.length_b   1.000
_cell.length_c   1.000
_cell.angle_alpha   90.00
_cell.angle_beta   90.00
_cell.angle_gamma   90.00
#
_symmetry.space_group_name_H-M   'P 1'
#
loop_
_entity.id
_entity.type
_entity.pdbx_description
1 polymer ?
#
loop_
_entity_poly.entity_id
_entity_poly.type
_entity_poly.pdbx_seq_one_letter_code
_entity_poly.pdbx_strand_id
1 'polypeptide(L)'
;VFYFVDWIKYLLNDAKLFQAFLRVTVTCAVAVGGLALGVGMASGYISPWTGRFYSLLDPTYAKDHIPIIASVSEHQPTAWSSFMFDYHILLILFPAGLYYCFKRLSDATIFIVLYGLTSLYFAGVMVRLILVATPAVCLISAIAVSASLKNLTTL
;
A
#
# COMPACT_ATOMS: atom_id res chain seq x y z
N VAL A 1 -18.68 -5.67 24.41
CA VAL A 1 -17.32 -5.18 24.75
C VAL A 1 -17.38 -4.05 25.78
N PHE A 2 -18.05 -2.92 25.49
CA PHE A 2 -18.12 -1.78 26.42
C PHE A 2 -18.65 -2.10 27.84
N TYR A 3 -19.75 -2.85 27.98
CA TYR A 3 -20.29 -3.23 29.30
C TYR A 3 -19.36 -4.11 30.15
N PHE A 4 -18.50 -4.91 29.51
CA PHE A 4 -17.53 -5.76 30.20
C PHE A 4 -16.33 -4.94 30.72
N VAL A 5 -15.98 -3.88 29.99
CA VAL A 5 -14.89 -2.96 30.36
C VAL A 5 -15.28 -2.13 31.60
N ASP A 6 -16.53 -1.67 31.68
CA ASP A 6 -17.00 -0.93 32.86
C ASP A 6 -17.14 -1.82 34.10
N TRP A 7 -17.48 -3.10 33.93
CA TRP A 7 -17.49 -4.07 35.03
C TRP A 7 -16.09 -4.35 35.59
N ILE A 8 -15.07 -4.43 34.73
CA ILE A 8 -13.67 -4.59 35.15
C ILE A 8 -13.14 -3.31 35.81
N LYS A 9 -13.53 -2.12 35.31
CA LYS A 9 -13.21 -0.84 35.97
C LYS A 9 -13.79 -0.74 37.37
N TYR A 10 -14.98 -1.29 37.60
CA TYR A 10 -15.61 -1.30 38.93
C TYR A 10 -14.88 -2.23 39.90
N LEU A 11 -14.34 -3.35 39.42
CA LEU A 11 -13.61 -4.32 40.24
C LEU A 11 -12.17 -3.90 40.58
N LEU A 12 -11.59 -2.94 39.84
CA LEU A 12 -10.18 -2.56 39.94
C LEU A 12 -10.03 -1.03 40.09
N ASN A 13 -10.05 -0.56 41.34
CA ASN A 13 -10.06 0.87 41.71
C ASN A 13 -8.71 1.61 41.48
N ASP A 14 -7.66 0.94 40.95
CA ASP A 14 -6.33 1.51 40.71
C ASP A 14 -6.04 1.65 39.19
N ALA A 15 -5.98 2.89 38.71
CA ALA A 15 -5.81 3.21 37.28
C ALA A 15 -4.52 2.62 36.66
N LYS A 16 -3.46 2.44 37.45
CA LYS A 16 -2.19 1.86 37.00
C LYS A 16 -2.29 0.35 36.77
N LEU A 17 -3.02 -0.36 37.63
CA LEU A 17 -3.24 -1.80 37.52
C LEU A 17 -4.18 -2.13 36.34
N PHE A 18 -5.19 -1.29 36.09
CA PHE A 18 -6.06 -1.44 34.92
C PHE A 18 -5.31 -1.25 33.59
N GLN A 19 -4.42 -0.25 33.51
CA GLN A 19 -3.58 -0.05 32.31
C GLN A 19 -2.57 -1.19 32.12
N ALA A 20 -1.99 -1.73 33.19
CA ALA A 20 -1.08 -2.88 33.11
C ALA A 20 -1.82 -4.14 32.65
N PHE A 21 -3.01 -4.41 33.20
CA PHE A 21 -3.86 -5.53 32.80
C PHE A 21 -4.32 -5.45 31.34
N LEU A 22 -4.76 -4.26 30.88
CA LEU A 22 -5.12 -4.06 29.48
C LEU A 22 -3.91 -4.23 28.55
N ARG A 23 -2.74 -3.70 28.92
CA ARG A 23 -1.52 -3.85 28.12
C ARG A 23 -1.12 -5.31 27.99
N VAL A 24 -1.13 -6.06 29.10
CA VAL A 24 -0.83 -7.50 29.11
C VAL A 24 -1.86 -8.28 28.30
N THR A 25 -3.15 -7.96 28.41
CA THR A 25 -4.22 -8.63 27.67
C THR A 25 -4.09 -8.38 26.16
N VAL A 26 -3.80 -7.14 25.76
CA VAL A 26 -3.61 -6.79 24.34
C VAL A 26 -2.33 -7.42 23.79
N THR A 27 -1.20 -7.40 24.51
CA THR A 27 0.03 -8.03 24.03
C THR A 27 -0.10 -9.55 23.95
N CYS A 28 -0.80 -10.19 24.90
CA CYS A 28 -1.09 -11.62 24.84
C CYS A 28 -2.03 -11.95 23.67
N ALA A 29 -3.08 -11.16 23.45
CA ALA A 29 -3.99 -11.36 22.33
C ALA A 29 -3.29 -11.19 20.96
N VAL A 30 -2.39 -10.21 20.84
CA VAL A 30 -1.58 -10.00 19.63
C VAL A 30 -0.56 -11.13 19.45
N ALA A 31 0.08 -11.59 20.52
CA ALA A 31 1.03 -12.70 20.46
C ALA A 31 0.36 -14.03 20.11
N VAL A 32 -0.79 -14.33 20.72
CA VAL A 32 -1.59 -15.52 20.43
C VAL A 32 -2.19 -15.44 19.03
N GLY A 33 -2.67 -14.27 18.61
CA GLY A 33 -3.13 -14.03 17.24
C GLY A 33 -2.02 -14.20 16.21
N GLY A 34 -0.82 -13.67 16.49
CA GLY A 34 0.36 -13.82 15.63
C GLY A 34 0.84 -15.26 15.54
N LEU A 35 0.86 -15.99 16.66
CA LEU A 35 1.20 -17.43 16.68
C LEU A 35 0.12 -18.27 15.99
N ALA A 36 -1.17 -17.98 16.19
CA ALA A 36 -2.26 -18.68 15.52
C ALA A 36 -2.25 -18.45 14.01
N LEU A 37 -1.94 -17.23 13.56
CA LEU A 37 -1.74 -16.92 12.14
C LEU A 37 -0.49 -17.61 11.59
N GLY A 38 0.63 -17.62 12.34
CA GLY A 38 1.86 -18.30 11.93
C GLY A 38 1.70 -19.82 11.82
N VAL A 39 1.06 -20.45 12.80
CA VAL A 39 0.74 -21.88 12.78
C VAL A 39 -0.35 -22.19 11.75
N GLY A 40 -1.30 -21.28 11.53
CA GLY A 40 -2.31 -21.37 10.47
C GLY A 40 -1.73 -21.31 9.05
N MET A 41 -0.67 -20.50 8.86
CA MET A 41 0.10 -20.47 7.61
C MET A 41 0.97 -21.74 7.46
N ALA A 42 1.60 -22.21 8.53
CA ALA A 42 2.45 -23.41 8.50
C ALA A 42 1.68 -24.72 8.34
N SER A 43 0.46 -24.81 8.89
CA SER A 43 -0.40 -26.00 8.82
C SER A 43 -1.19 -26.14 7.51
N GLY A 44 -1.05 -25.20 6.58
CA GLY A 44 -1.63 -25.29 5.23
C GLY A 44 -3.16 -25.13 5.16
N TYR A 45 -3.82 -24.78 6.26
CA TYR A 45 -5.28 -24.52 6.27
C TYR A 45 -5.64 -23.18 5.63
N ILE A 46 -4.70 -22.22 5.67
CA ILE A 46 -4.76 -21.00 4.86
C ILE A 46 -4.13 -21.37 3.52
N SER A 47 -4.95 -21.43 2.46
CA SER A 47 -4.44 -21.59 1.10
C SER A 47 -3.34 -20.56 0.89
N PRO A 48 -2.14 -20.96 0.42
CA PRO A 48 -1.09 -20.01 0.10
C PRO A 48 -1.65 -18.96 -0.88
N TRP A 49 -1.15 -17.73 -0.76
CA TRP A 49 -1.45 -16.64 -1.68
C TRP A 49 -1.41 -17.20 -3.11
N THR A 50 -2.52 -17.08 -3.85
CA THR A 50 -2.63 -17.67 -5.18
C THR A 50 -1.43 -17.21 -6.01
N GLY A 51 -0.77 -18.13 -6.73
CA GLY A 51 0.54 -17.88 -7.35
C GLY A 51 0.61 -16.63 -8.25
N ARG A 52 -0.54 -16.13 -8.73
CA ARG A 52 -0.66 -14.86 -9.47
C ARG A 52 -0.43 -13.62 -8.60
N PHE A 53 -0.87 -13.59 -7.34
CA PHE A 53 -0.58 -12.48 -6.42
C PHE A 53 0.88 -12.49 -5.98
N TYR A 54 1.48 -13.68 -5.80
CA TYR A 54 2.90 -13.78 -5.46
C TYR A 54 3.81 -13.38 -6.62
N SER A 55 3.46 -13.73 -7.88
CA SER A 55 4.18 -13.26 -9.06
C SER A 55 4.08 -11.75 -9.30
N LEU A 56 3.05 -11.09 -8.77
CA LEU A 56 2.89 -9.63 -8.82
C LEU A 56 3.73 -8.90 -7.76
N LEU A 57 4.03 -9.56 -6.64
CA LEU A 57 4.85 -9.04 -5.54
C LEU A 57 6.34 -9.33 -5.74
N ASP A 58 6.68 -10.45 -6.38
CA ASP A 58 8.04 -10.79 -6.76
C ASP A 58 8.07 -11.40 -8.19
N PRO A 59 8.38 -10.62 -9.23
CA PRO A 59 8.48 -11.11 -10.60
C PRO A 59 9.65 -12.08 -10.81
N THR A 60 10.61 -12.13 -9.88
CA THR A 60 11.77 -13.02 -9.91
C THR A 60 11.36 -14.47 -9.68
N TYR A 61 10.43 -14.72 -8.75
CA TYR A 61 9.92 -16.06 -8.45
C TYR A 61 9.11 -16.67 -9.61
N ALA A 62 8.40 -15.82 -10.36
CA ALA A 62 7.59 -16.24 -11.51
C ALA A 62 8.43 -16.61 -12.75
N LYS A 63 9.57 -15.93 -12.93
CA LYS A 63 10.48 -16.16 -14.05
C LYS A 63 11.21 -17.51 -13.95
N ASP A 64 11.55 -17.95 -12.75
CA ASP A 64 12.38 -19.15 -12.53
C ASP A 64 11.57 -20.46 -12.48
N HIS A 65 10.29 -20.44 -12.08
CA HIS A 65 9.51 -21.68 -11.89
C HIS A 65 8.53 -21.99 -13.05
N ILE A 66 8.18 -21.03 -13.91
CA ILE A 66 7.26 -21.28 -15.05
C ILE A 66 7.69 -20.47 -16.30
N PRO A 67 8.66 -20.99 -17.09
CA PRO A 67 9.23 -20.26 -18.23
C PRO A 67 8.23 -19.94 -19.37
N ILE A 68 7.06 -20.58 -19.39
CA ILE A 68 5.99 -20.34 -20.39
C ILE A 68 5.21 -19.04 -20.11
N ILE A 69 5.18 -18.54 -18.87
CA ILE A 69 4.43 -17.32 -18.50
C ILE A 69 5.27 -16.07 -18.76
N ALA A 70 6.60 -16.17 -18.62
CA ALA A 70 7.54 -15.09 -18.91
C ALA A 70 7.71 -14.79 -20.42
N SER A 71 7.30 -15.72 -21.30
CA SER A 71 7.42 -15.53 -22.76
C SER A 71 6.24 -14.79 -23.39
N VAL A 72 5.15 -14.56 -22.64
CA VAL A 72 4.01 -13.76 -23.13
C VAL A 72 4.35 -12.29 -22.97
N SER A 73 4.32 -11.54 -24.07
CA SER A 73 4.67 -10.10 -24.12
C SER A 73 3.91 -9.25 -23.10
N GLU A 74 2.77 -9.73 -22.58
CA GLU A 74 1.96 -9.08 -21.55
C GLU A 74 2.61 -9.05 -20.16
N HIS A 75 3.50 -10.00 -19.85
CA HIS A 75 4.25 -10.07 -18.59
C HIS A 75 5.66 -9.50 -18.70
N GLN A 76 5.99 -8.87 -19.83
CA GLN A 76 7.27 -8.18 -19.96
C GLN A 76 7.30 -6.91 -19.09
N PRO A 77 8.46 -6.60 -18.50
CA PRO A 77 8.64 -5.37 -17.76
C PRO A 77 8.49 -4.18 -18.70
N THR A 78 7.86 -3.12 -18.21
CA THR A 78 7.73 -1.85 -18.93
C THR A 78 9.09 -1.20 -19.12
N ALA A 79 9.46 -0.89 -20.35
CA ALA A 79 10.62 -0.07 -20.64
C ALA A 79 10.35 1.40 -20.31
N TRP A 80 11.41 2.15 -19.98
CA TRP A 80 11.33 3.60 -19.77
C TRP A 80 10.71 4.35 -20.97
N SER A 81 10.99 3.90 -22.19
CA SER A 81 10.43 4.48 -23.42
C SER A 81 8.91 4.36 -23.48
N SER A 82 8.33 3.26 -23.00
CA SER A 82 6.87 3.08 -22.90
C SER A 82 6.26 4.04 -21.88
N PHE A 83 6.90 4.22 -20.72
CA PHE A 83 6.45 5.20 -19.72
C PHE A 83 6.46 6.64 -20.26
N MET A 84 7.48 7.02 -21.03
CA MET A 84 7.54 8.32 -21.69
C MET A 84 6.43 8.50 -22.73
N PHE A 85 6.17 7.47 -23.53
CA PHE A 85 5.14 7.49 -24.57
C PHE A 85 3.72 7.55 -24.00
N ASP A 86 3.47 6.88 -22.87
CA ASP A 86 2.14 6.87 -22.26
C ASP A 86 1.88 8.13 -21.41
N TYR A 87 2.85 8.55 -20.59
CA TYR A 87 2.64 9.63 -19.62
C TYR A 87 3.16 11.00 -20.04
N HIS A 88 3.97 11.14 -21.09
CA HIS A 88 4.49 12.41 -21.59
C HIS A 88 4.86 13.40 -20.45
N ILE A 89 4.14 14.52 -20.33
CA ILE A 89 4.38 15.56 -19.33
C ILE A 89 3.99 15.16 -17.90
N LEU A 90 3.05 14.23 -17.73
CA LEU A 90 2.61 13.77 -16.42
C LEU A 90 3.74 13.06 -15.67
N LEU A 91 4.69 12.44 -16.39
CA LEU A 91 5.80 11.75 -15.76
C LEU A 91 6.75 12.71 -15.02
N ILE A 92 6.97 13.91 -15.57
CA ILE A 92 7.77 14.97 -14.91
C ILE A 92 6.98 15.61 -13.77
N LEU A 93 5.66 15.70 -13.94
CA LEU A 93 4.76 16.35 -13.00
C LEU A 93 4.42 15.48 -11.78
N PHE A 94 4.53 14.15 -11.92
CA PHE A 94 4.30 13.18 -10.86
C PHE A 94 5.20 13.38 -9.62
N PRO A 95 6.55 13.46 -9.73
CA PRO A 95 7.40 13.73 -8.58
C PRO A 95 7.16 15.12 -7.97
N ALA A 96 6.80 16.12 -8.79
CA ALA A 96 6.40 17.43 -8.28
C ALA A 96 5.10 17.36 -7.46
N GLY A 97 4.11 16.58 -7.91
CA GLY A 97 2.86 16.35 -7.20
C GLY A 97 3.05 15.61 -5.89
N LEU A 98 3.91 14.59 -5.87
CA LEU A 98 4.31 13.90 -4.63
C LEU A 98 4.94 14.87 -3.63
N TYR A 99 5.83 15.76 -4.08
CA TYR A 99 6.44 16.76 -3.21
C TYR A 99 5.41 17.69 -2.56
N TYR A 100 4.43 18.19 -3.33
CA TYR A 100 3.34 19.01 -2.78
C TYR A 100 2.45 18.22 -1.81
N CYS A 101 2.22 16.94 -2.09
CA CYS A 101 1.48 16.04 -1.21
C CYS A 101 2.19 15.87 0.14
N PHE A 102 3.52 15.70 0.15
CA PHE A 102 4.30 15.64 1.39
C PHE A 102 4.34 16.97 2.16
N LYS A 103 4.26 18.10 1.46
CA LYS A 103 4.23 19.42 2.11
C LYS A 103 2.88 19.75 2.77
N ARG A 104 1.79 19.16 2.29
CA ARG A 104 0.41 19.35 2.79
C ARG A 104 -0.15 18.00 3.26
N LEU A 105 0.39 17.48 4.36
CA LEU A 105 -0.05 16.22 4.95
C LEU A 105 -1.49 16.34 5.48
N SER A 106 -2.38 15.52 4.92
CA SER A 106 -3.77 15.29 5.34
C SER A 106 -4.08 13.81 5.10
N ASP A 107 -5.05 13.25 5.81
CA ASP A 107 -5.41 11.82 5.68
C ASP A 107 -5.73 11.43 4.23
N ALA A 108 -6.41 12.31 3.49
CA ALA A 108 -6.72 12.10 2.07
C ALA A 108 -5.45 12.10 1.19
N THR A 109 -4.50 12.99 1.49
CA THR A 109 -3.23 13.09 0.76
C THR A 109 -2.33 11.87 1.02
N ILE A 110 -2.35 11.33 2.24
CA ILE A 110 -1.60 10.11 2.57
C ILE A 110 -2.15 8.92 1.78
N PHE A 111 -3.47 8.81 1.69
CA PHE A 111 -4.12 7.77 0.89
C PHE A 111 -3.72 7.84 -0.59
N ILE A 112 -3.70 9.05 -1.17
CA ILE A 112 -3.37 9.20 -2.61
C ILE A 112 -1.90 8.93 -2.90
N VAL A 113 -0.98 9.30 -1.99
CA VAL A 113 0.45 9.00 -2.11
C VAL A 113 0.69 7.50 -2.03
N LEU A 114 0.05 6.81 -1.07
CA LEU A 114 0.16 5.36 -0.95
C LEU A 114 -0.39 4.65 -2.21
N TYR A 115 -1.54 5.11 -2.70
CA TYR A 115 -2.14 4.61 -3.93
C TYR A 115 -1.23 4.81 -5.16
N GLY A 116 -0.69 6.03 -5.32
CA GLY A 116 0.20 6.36 -6.43
C GLY A 116 1.49 5.54 -6.42
N LEU A 117 2.20 5.47 -5.29
CA LEU A 117 3.44 4.70 -5.17
C LEU A 117 3.23 3.20 -5.41
N THR A 118 2.17 2.64 -4.82
CA THR A 118 1.83 1.22 -5.00
C THR A 118 1.46 0.92 -6.45
N SER A 119 0.67 1.78 -7.09
CA SER A 119 0.30 1.61 -8.49
C SER A 119 1.47 1.75 -9.45
N LEU A 120 2.41 2.67 -9.18
CA LEU A 120 3.59 2.89 -10.01
C LEU A 120 4.54 1.69 -9.95
N TYR A 121 4.67 1.07 -8.78
CA TYR A 121 5.40 -0.19 -8.61
C TYR A 121 4.79 -1.30 -9.49
N PHE A 122 3.47 -1.50 -9.41
CA PHE A 122 2.78 -2.51 -10.21
C PHE A 122 2.85 -2.23 -11.72
N ALA A 123 2.77 -0.96 -12.13
CA ALA A 123 2.96 -0.57 -13.53
C ALA A 123 4.38 -0.88 -14.02
N GLY A 124 5.40 -0.76 -13.16
CA GLY A 124 6.78 -1.12 -13.48
C GLY A 124 7.00 -2.62 -13.71
N VAL A 125 6.23 -3.46 -13.02
CA VAL A 125 6.35 -4.92 -13.09
C VAL A 125 5.64 -5.52 -14.30
N MET A 126 4.50 -4.95 -14.72
CA MET A 126 3.68 -5.51 -15.81
C MET A 126 3.05 -4.42 -16.68
N VAL A 127 3.25 -4.51 -18.00
CA VAL A 127 2.76 -3.51 -18.98
C VAL A 127 1.25 -3.28 -18.91
N ARG A 128 0.46 -4.31 -18.60
CA ARG A 128 -1.02 -4.20 -18.52
C ARG A 128 -1.50 -3.43 -17.28
N LEU A 129 -0.69 -3.33 -16.23
CA LEU A 129 -1.04 -2.63 -14.99
C LEU A 129 -0.88 -1.11 -15.09
N ILE A 130 -0.32 -0.62 -16.21
CA ILE A 130 -0.25 0.81 -16.49
C ILE A 130 -1.63 1.48 -16.49
N LEU A 131 -2.67 0.76 -16.93
CA LEU A 131 -4.05 1.26 -16.93
C LEU A 131 -4.57 1.58 -15.51
N VAL A 132 -4.11 0.85 -14.51
CA VAL A 132 -4.50 1.05 -13.10
C VAL A 132 -3.67 2.19 -12.46
N ALA A 133 -2.43 2.39 -12.91
CA ALA A 133 -1.60 3.50 -12.45
C ALA A 133 -2.00 4.85 -13.04
N THR A 134 -2.53 4.88 -14.27
CA THR A 134 -2.95 6.12 -14.96
C THR A 134 -3.86 7.03 -14.12
N PRO A 135 -4.97 6.57 -13.50
CA PRO A 135 -5.80 7.45 -12.69
C PRO A 135 -5.04 8.04 -11.48
N ALA A 136 -4.13 7.28 -10.87
CA ALA A 136 -3.33 7.77 -9.74
C ALA A 136 -2.35 8.87 -10.19
N VAL A 137 -1.64 8.64 -11.30
CA VAL A 137 -0.69 9.57 -11.89
C VAL A 137 -1.38 10.86 -12.34
N CYS A 138 -2.57 10.76 -12.94
CA CYS A 138 -3.39 11.92 -13.32
C CYS A 138 -3.79 12.78 -12.11
N LEU A 139 -4.24 12.16 -11.01
CA LEU A 139 -4.65 12.90 -9.81
C LEU A 139 -3.47 13.61 -9.14
N ILE A 140 -2.34 12.93 -8.97
CA ILE A 140 -1.13 13.51 -8.37
C ILE A 140 -0.59 14.65 -9.24
N SER A 141 -0.60 14.46 -10.56
CA SER A 141 -0.22 15.51 -11.52
C SER A 141 -1.16 16.72 -11.46
N ALA A 142 -2.48 16.50 -11.39
CA ALA A 142 -3.45 17.58 -11.26
C ALA A 142 -3.27 18.39 -9.97
N ILE A 143 -2.95 17.73 -8.85
CA ILE A 143 -2.59 18.40 -7.59
C ILE A 143 -1.34 19.27 -7.77
N ALA A 144 -0.32 18.77 -8.49
CA ALA A 144 0.90 19.52 -8.76
C ALA A 144 0.63 20.81 -9.56
N VAL A 145 -0.18 20.73 -10.62
CA VAL A 145 -0.57 21.91 -11.42
C VAL A 145 -1.37 22.88 -10.59
N SER A 146 -2.39 22.39 -9.88
CA SER A 146 -3.27 23.23 -9.05
C SER A 146 -2.48 23.96 -7.95
N ALA A 147 -1.59 23.26 -7.25
CA ALA A 147 -0.74 23.85 -6.22
C ALA A 147 0.23 24.90 -6.80
N SER A 148 0.82 24.61 -7.97
CA SER A 148 1.72 25.53 -8.65
C SER A 148 1.00 26.81 -9.11
N LEU A 149 -0.18 26.68 -9.73
CA LEU A 149 -1.03 27.80 -10.13
C LEU A 149 -1.47 28.65 -8.93
N LYS A 150 -1.85 28.00 -7.83
CA LYS A 150 -2.24 28.71 -6.60
C LYS A 150 -1.07 29.50 -6.01
N ASN A 151 0.12 28.93 -5.99
CA ASN A 151 1.33 29.65 -5.55
C ASN A 151 1.63 30.87 -6.45
N LEU A 152 1.47 30.73 -7.76
CA LEU A 152 1.69 31.80 -8.74
C LEU A 152 0.66 32.94 -8.62
N THR A 153 -0.60 32.63 -8.31
CA THR A 153 -1.70 33.62 -8.20
C THR A 153 -1.78 34.30 -6.84
N THR A 154 -1.05 33.81 -5.84
CA THR A 154 -0.97 34.43 -4.51
C THR A 154 0.29 35.32 -4.36
N LEU A 155 1.13 35.39 -5.40
CA LEU A 155 2.15 36.42 -5.60
C LEU A 155 1.50 37.67 -6.21
#